data_AF-A0A1F8L2S0-F1
#
_entry.id   AF-A0A1F8L2S0-F1
#
_cell.length_a   1.000
_cell.length_b   1.000
_cell.length_c   1.000
_cell.angle_alpha   90.00
_cell.angle_beta   90.00
_cell.angle_gamma   90.00
#
_symmetry.space_group_name_H-M   'P 1'
#
loop_
_entity.id
_entity.type
_entity.pdbx_description
1 polymer ?
#
loop_
_entity_poly.entity_id
_entity_poly.type
_entity_poly.pdbx_seq_one_letter_code
_entity_poly.pdbx_strand_id
1 'polypeptide(L)'
;MGLEIRLPIGRGLAGHVASTGETINVPDAYADARFDRSVDRVTGFRTVNILAVPVWGQDGRTVGVIQVLNKRGGTFERHDQMLLERIAEACGPVLEQVAMHETRARGGGTP
;
A
#
# COMPACT_ATOMS: atom_id res chain seq x y z
N MET A 1 -13.37 -14.51 -6.58
CA MET A 1 -13.72 -13.09 -6.36
C MET A 1 -12.71 -12.52 -5.39
N GLY A 2 -11.91 -11.54 -5.80
CA GLY A 2 -11.04 -10.80 -4.88
C GLY A 2 -11.88 -9.78 -4.12
N LEU A 3 -11.58 -9.59 -2.83
CA LEU A 3 -12.18 -8.51 -2.05
C LEU A 3 -11.60 -7.18 -2.52
N GLU A 4 -12.46 -6.27 -2.98
CA GLU A 4 -12.07 -4.90 -3.27
C GLU A 4 -12.23 -4.05 -2.00
N ILE A 5 -11.13 -3.46 -1.53
CA ILE A 5 -11.12 -2.57 -0.35
C ILE A 5 -10.89 -1.14 -0.83
N ARG A 6 -11.77 -0.22 -0.44
CA ARG A 6 -11.63 1.21 -0.71
C ARG A 6 -11.46 1.98 0.59
N LEU A 7 -10.33 2.69 0.71
CA LEU A 7 -10.00 3.53 1.86
C LEU A 7 -9.66 4.94 1.37
N PRO A 8 -10.11 6.00 2.06
CA PRO A 8 -9.60 7.35 1.83
C PRO A 8 -8.09 7.43 1.99
N ILE A 9 -7.43 8.28 1.19
CA ILE A 9 -6.00 8.61 1.39
C ILE A 9 -5.82 9.19 2.80
N GLY A 10 -4.73 8.81 3.46
CA GLY A 10 -4.44 9.18 4.85
C GLY A 10 -5.12 8.32 5.91
N ARG A 11 -6.08 7.46 5.55
CA ARG A 11 -6.77 6.57 6.50
C ARG A 11 -6.18 5.16 6.49
N GLY A 12 -5.91 4.62 7.68
CA GLY A 12 -5.21 3.34 7.80
C GLY A 12 -3.71 3.49 7.52
N LEU A 13 -2.94 2.44 7.79
CA LEU A 13 -1.49 2.44 7.56
C LEU A 13 -1.16 2.59 6.06
N ALA A 14 -1.85 1.85 5.18
CA ALA A 14 -1.68 2.00 3.74
C ALA A 14 -2.03 3.42 3.25
N GLY A 15 -3.11 4.02 3.76
CA GLY A 15 -3.48 5.40 3.42
C GLY A 15 -2.45 6.41 3.91
N HIS A 16 -1.84 6.18 5.08
CA HIS A 16 -0.74 7.01 5.59
C HIS A 16 0.49 6.95 4.68
N VAL A 17 0.92 5.75 4.28
CA VAL A 17 2.02 5.58 3.30
C VAL A 17 1.69 6.28 1.98
N ALA A 18 0.47 6.10 1.46
CA ALA A 18 0.04 6.75 0.22
C ALA A 18 0.09 8.28 0.29
N SER A 19 -0.16 8.86 1.47
CA SER A 19 -0.17 10.32 1.68
C SER A 19 1.20 10.92 1.97
N THR A 20 2.09 10.16 2.60
CA THR A 20 3.37 10.67 3.14
C THR A 20 4.57 10.21 2.33
N GLY A 21 4.44 9.07 1.63
CA GLY A 21 5.57 8.38 1.05
C GLY A 21 6.50 7.73 2.08
N GLU A 22 6.11 7.64 3.35
CA GLU A 22 6.94 7.05 4.40
C GLU A 22 6.70 5.54 4.48
N THR A 23 7.76 4.73 4.42
CA THR A 23 7.69 3.29 4.71
C THR A 23 7.27 3.07 6.17
N ILE A 24 6.27 2.22 6.40
CA ILE A 24 5.82 1.84 7.73
C ILE A 24 6.15 0.36 8.00
N ASN A 25 6.82 0.09 9.11
CA ASN A 25 7.03 -1.26 9.64
C ASN A 25 6.52 -1.33 11.09
N VAL A 26 5.39 -2.00 11.31
CA VAL A 26 4.69 -2.04 12.59
C VAL A 26 4.62 -3.48 13.09
N PRO A 27 5.17 -3.79 14.29
CA PRO A 27 5.18 -5.13 14.86
C PRO A 27 3.84 -5.54 15.50
N ASP A 28 3.00 -4.56 15.89
CA ASP A 28 1.63 -4.78 16.36
C ASP A 28 0.69 -3.72 15.77
N ALA A 29 -0.10 -4.13 14.77
CA ALA A 29 -1.04 -3.27 14.08
C ALA A 29 -2.12 -2.72 15.03
N TYR A 30 -2.57 -3.48 16.03
CA TYR A 30 -3.63 -3.03 16.94
C TYR A 30 -3.12 -2.01 17.97
N ALA A 31 -1.80 -1.94 18.19
CA ALA A 31 -1.16 -0.94 19.02
C ALA A 31 -0.89 0.39 18.29
N ASP A 32 -0.87 0.40 16.95
CA ASP A 32 -0.67 1.63 16.16
C ASP A 32 -2.01 2.38 15.97
N ALA A 33 -2.04 3.64 16.42
CA ALA A 33 -3.24 4.48 16.35
C ALA A 33 -3.72 4.77 14.92
N ARG A 34 -2.84 4.64 13.92
CA ARG A 34 -3.17 4.84 12.50
C ARG A 34 -3.86 3.62 11.88
N PHE A 35 -3.86 2.46 12.56
CA PHE A 35 -4.43 1.24 12.01
C PHE A 35 -5.96 1.26 11.99
N ASP A 36 -6.54 0.98 10.81
CA ASP A 36 -7.99 0.88 10.64
C ASP A 36 -8.45 -0.58 10.68
N ARG A 37 -9.14 -0.92 11.77
CA ARG A 37 -9.65 -2.29 12.05
C ARG A 37 -10.93 -2.63 11.28
N SER A 38 -11.49 -1.71 10.50
CA SER A 38 -12.76 -1.94 9.79
C SER A 38 -12.67 -3.07 8.76
N VAL A 39 -11.54 -3.19 8.05
CA VAL A 39 -11.29 -4.26 7.09
C VAL A 39 -11.19 -5.62 7.78
N ASP A 40 -10.39 -5.71 8.85
CA ASP A 40 -10.29 -6.92 9.69
C ASP A 40 -11.68 -7.37 10.17
N ARG A 41 -12.50 -6.43 10.66
CA ARG A 41 -13.85 -6.72 11.17
C ARG A 41 -14.80 -7.28 10.11
N VAL A 42 -14.73 -6.76 8.88
CA VAL A 42 -15.61 -7.19 7.78
C VAL A 42 -15.15 -8.53 7.21
N THR A 43 -13.85 -8.77 7.16
CA THR A 43 -13.26 -9.97 6.55
C THR A 43 -13.09 -11.14 7.51
N GLY A 44 -13.09 -10.88 8.82
CA GLY A 44 -12.67 -11.84 9.85
C GLY A 44 -11.16 -12.08 9.87
N PHE A 45 -10.38 -11.39 9.03
CA PHE A 45 -8.92 -11.45 9.06
C PHE A 45 -8.40 -10.72 10.29
N ARG A 46 -7.33 -11.26 10.90
CA ARG A 46 -6.63 -10.60 12.01
C ARG A 46 -5.25 -10.16 11.54
N THR A 47 -5.07 -8.85 11.39
CA THR A 47 -3.77 -8.26 11.16
C THR A 47 -3.01 -8.17 12.49
N VAL A 48 -1.78 -8.69 12.50
CA VAL A 48 -0.87 -8.72 13.65
C VAL A 48 0.28 -7.76 13.41
N ASN A 49 1.09 -8.01 12.37
CA ASN A 49 2.18 -7.12 11.97
C ASN A 49 2.05 -6.76 10.49
N ILE A 50 2.62 -5.61 10.12
CA ILE A 50 2.46 -5.02 8.79
C ILE A 50 3.73 -4.29 8.40
N LEU A 51 4.14 -4.51 7.16
CA LEU A 51 5.14 -3.71 6.47
C LEU A 51 4.49 -3.17 5.20
N ALA A 52 4.48 -1.84 5.06
CA ALA A 52 3.90 -1.12 3.93
C ALA A 52 4.91 -0.12 3.38
N VAL A 53 5.15 -0.17 2.08
CA VAL A 53 6.13 0.66 1.38
C VAL A 53 5.45 1.45 0.26
N PRO A 54 5.87 2.71 0.01
CA PRO A 54 5.38 3.47 -1.12
C PRO A 54 5.89 2.88 -2.43
N VAL A 55 5.08 2.99 -3.48
CA VAL A 55 5.54 2.82 -4.85
C VAL A 55 5.68 4.21 -5.47
N TRP A 56 6.89 4.54 -5.89
CA TRP A 56 7.21 5.86 -6.44
C TRP A 56 7.06 5.88 -7.96
N GLY A 57 6.45 6.94 -8.46
CA GLY A 57 6.46 7.31 -9.85
C GLY A 57 7.77 7.98 -10.27
N GLN A 58 7.97 8.18 -11.57
CA GLN A 58 9.16 8.86 -12.11
C GLN A 58 9.27 10.32 -11.65
N ASP A 59 8.15 10.96 -11.32
CA ASP A 59 8.12 12.33 -10.81
C ASP A 59 8.34 12.42 -9.29
N GLY A 60 8.64 11.30 -8.64
CA GLY A 60 8.86 11.22 -7.20
C GLY A 60 7.59 11.29 -6.37
N ARG A 61 6.40 11.15 -6.95
CA ARG A 61 5.14 11.04 -6.19
C ARG A 61 4.79 9.59 -5.92
N THR A 62 4.06 9.34 -4.83
CA THR A 62 3.54 8.01 -4.54
C THR A 62 2.38 7.69 -5.47
N VAL A 63 2.54 6.66 -6.30
CA VAL A 63 1.53 6.19 -7.27
C VAL A 63 0.80 4.93 -6.79
N GLY A 64 1.27 4.33 -5.71
CA GLY A 64 0.66 3.16 -5.08
C GLY A 64 1.34 2.79 -3.77
N VAL A 65 0.84 1.72 -3.14
CA VAL A 65 1.40 1.16 -1.91
C VAL A 65 1.43 -0.35 -2.03
N ILE A 66 2.55 -0.96 -1.67
CA ILE A 66 2.65 -2.42 -1.48
C ILE A 66 2.69 -2.67 0.02
N GLN A 67 1.84 -3.59 0.50
CA GLN A 67 1.86 -4.01 1.90
C GLN A 67 1.89 -5.54 2.00
N VAL A 68 2.57 -6.02 3.03
CA VAL A 68 2.58 -7.42 3.44
C VAL A 68 2.18 -7.51 4.91
N LEU A 69 1.41 -8.54 5.23
CA LEU A 69 0.78 -8.73 6.55
C LEU A 69 1.24 -10.05 7.16
N ASN A 70 1.34 -10.08 8.49
CA ASN A 70 1.53 -11.29 9.29
C ASN A 70 2.73 -12.14 8.86
N LYS A 71 3.94 -11.60 9.03
CA LYS A 71 5.18 -12.36 8.87
C LYS A 71 5.13 -13.63 9.72
N ARG A 72 5.53 -14.75 9.11
CA ARG A 72 5.67 -16.02 9.80
C ARG A 72 6.96 -16.01 10.62
N GLY A 73 6.88 -16.40 11.89
CA GLY A 73 8.05 -16.57 12.75
C GLY A 73 8.65 -15.28 13.33
N GLY A 74 7.90 -14.17 13.41
CA GLY A 74 8.36 -12.93 14.05
C GLY A 74 7.80 -11.67 13.40
N THR A 75 8.53 -10.56 13.53
CA THR A 75 8.21 -9.25 12.94
C THR A 75 9.10 -8.98 11.73
N PHE A 76 8.66 -8.08 10.84
CA PHE A 76 9.46 -7.69 9.67
C PHE A 76 10.74 -7.01 10.11
N GLU A 77 11.86 -7.47 9.57
CA GLU A 77 13.20 -6.96 9.84
C GLU A 77 13.66 -6.03 8.71
N ARG A 78 14.80 -5.38 8.92
CA ARG A 78 15.39 -4.48 7.93
C ARG A 78 15.60 -5.15 6.57
N HIS A 79 15.97 -6.43 6.55
CA HIS A 79 16.14 -7.17 5.32
C HIS A 79 14.82 -7.34 4.54
N ASP A 80 13.71 -7.64 5.24
CA ASP A 80 12.39 -7.75 4.61
C ASP A 80 11.94 -6.41 4.03
N GLN A 81 12.17 -5.33 4.78
CA GLN A 81 11.88 -3.96 4.32
C GLN A 81 12.66 -3.64 3.05
N MET A 82 13.97 -3.86 3.04
CA MET A 82 14.80 -3.62 1.87
C MET A 82 14.36 -4.43 0.65
N LEU A 83 13.95 -5.69 0.85
CA LEU A 83 13.44 -6.52 -0.25
C LEU A 83 12.12 -5.97 -0.79
N LEU A 84 11.19 -5.57 0.08
CA LEU A 84 9.90 -5.05 -0.34
C LEU A 84 10.03 -3.69 -1.04
N GLU A 85 10.91 -2.82 -0.56
CA GLU A 85 11.22 -1.53 -1.20
C GLU A 85 11.78 -1.73 -2.62
N ARG A 86 12.66 -2.73 -2.83
CA ARG A 86 13.16 -3.06 -4.17
C ARG A 86 12.07 -3.60 -5.10
N ILE A 87 11.13 -4.38 -4.56
CA ILE A 87 9.97 -4.84 -5.33
C ILE A 87 9.11 -3.63 -5.72
N ALA A 88 8.85 -2.72 -4.79
CA ALA A 88 8.08 -1.51 -5.03
C ALA A 88 8.73 -0.60 -6.09
N GLU A 89 10.04 -0.42 -6.03
CA GLU A 89 10.81 0.33 -7.03
C GLU A 89 10.62 -0.24 -8.45
N ALA A 90 10.67 -1.56 -8.60
CA ALA A 90 10.44 -2.21 -9.89
C ALA A 90 8.99 -2.07 -10.40
N CYS A 91 8.01 -1.88 -9.51
CA CYS A 91 6.60 -1.72 -9.89
C CYS A 91 6.24 -0.29 -10.35
N GLY A 92 7.00 0.72 -9.93
CA GLY A 92 6.70 2.15 -10.19
C GLY A 92 6.37 2.46 -11.65
N PRO A 93 7.29 2.18 -12.59
CA PRO A 93 7.08 2.48 -14.01
C PRO A 93 5.83 1.79 -14.59
N VAL A 94 5.55 0.56 -14.16
CA VAL A 94 4.40 -0.22 -14.65
C VAL A 94 3.08 0.37 -14.17
N LEU A 95 3.01 0.76 -12.90
CA LEU A 95 1.79 1.36 -12.34
C LEU A 95 1.48 2.73 -12.97
N GLU A 96 2.49 3.55 -13.24
CA GLU A 96 2.31 4.81 -13.97
C GLU A 96 1.75 4.59 -15.37
N GLN A 97 2.28 3.62 -16.12
CA GLN A 97 1.79 3.31 -17.46
C GLN A 97 0.30 2.90 -17.44
N VAL A 98 -0.10 2.05 -16.48
CA VAL A 98 -1.49 1.62 -16.32
C VAL A 98 -2.39 2.81 -15.99
N ALA A 99 -2.00 3.65 -15.03
CA ALA A 99 -2.79 4.83 -14.66
C ALA A 99 -2.95 5.83 -15.81
N MET A 100 -1.89 6.05 -16.60
CA MET A 100 -1.94 6.91 -17.79
C MET A 100 -2.87 6.34 -18.88
N HIS A 101 -2.82 5.03 -19.14
CA HIS A 101 -3.70 4.38 -20.10
C HIS A 101 -5.17 4.49 -19.71
N GLU A 102 -5.50 4.29 -18.43
CA GLU A 102 -6.87 4.43 -17.92
C GLU A 102 -7.38 5.88 -18.02
N THR A 103 -6.52 6.86 -17.74
CA THR A 103 -6.87 8.29 -17.85
C THR A 103 -7.14 8.69 -19.30
N ARG A 104 -6.34 8.18 -20.24
CA ARG A 104 -6.50 8.44 -21.68
C ARG A 104 -7.75 7.75 -22.26
N ALA A 105 -8.11 6.58 -21.75
CA ALA A 105 -9.35 5.89 -22.13
C ALA A 105 -10.61 6.62 -21.63
N ARG A 106 -10.54 7.32 -20.49
CA ARG A 106 -11.67 8.11 -19.94
C ARG A 106 -11.77 9.52 -20.54
N GLY A 107 -10.68 10.08 -21.06
CA GLY A 107 -10.64 11.40 -21.71
C GLY A 107 -11.07 11.42 -23.18
N GLY A 108 -11.46 10.26 -23.76
CA GLY A 108 -11.85 10.12 -25.17
C GLY A 108 -13.34 10.36 -25.47
N GLY A 109 -14.11 10.93 -24.54
CA GLY A 109 -15.44 11.44 -24.84
C GLY A 109 -15.32 12.71 -25.68
N THR A 110 -15.54 12.59 -26.99
CA THR A 110 -15.73 13.74 -27.91
C THR A 110 -16.77 14.72 -27.38
N PRO A 111 -16.64 16.04 -27.66
CA PRO A 111 -17.55 17.08 -27.20
C PRO A 111 -19.00 16.89 -27.66
#